data_AF-A0A922XGT4-F1
#
_entry.id   AF-A0A922XGT4-F1
#
_cell.length_a   1.000
_cell.length_b   1.000
_cell.length_c   1.000
_cell.angle_alpha   90.00
_cell.angle_beta   90.00
_cell.angle_gamma   90.00
#
_symmetry.space_group_name_H-M   'P 1'
#
loop_
_entity.id
_entity.type
_entity.pdbx_description
1 polymer ?
#
loop_
_entity_poly.entity_id
_entity_poly.type
_entity_poly.pdbx_seq_one_letter_code
_entity_poly.pdbx_strand_id
1 'polypeptide(L)'
;MGVNLELTDAHWAKIEPLLPQESPSPRGGRRRIDNREVMEGILWVLRSGARWKDLPREHPSATTCWRRLREWEDAGVWLAIWRAFLSELDEAGQLDWHEVFADGTFASAKKGVPTFGKTKRGKGTKLMVVADGQGVPLGIQLASASPHECTLIESTLEQVAVPRAGRGRPRKNPERLIYDRAADSDALRARLKRRGIELICPNRSNKRVKTQDGRKLRRYKRRWKIERTIAWLQNFRRLVVRYERQTKMFLAFVHVACLMITVRQF
;
A
#
# COMPACT_ATOMS: atom_id res chain seq x y z
N MET A 1 -20.72 -8.06 4.30
CA MET A 1 -20.57 -7.15 5.47
C MET A 1 -19.72 -5.98 5.04
N GLY A 2 -20.34 -4.80 4.92
CA GLY A 2 -19.63 -3.56 4.55
C GLY A 2 -18.62 -3.23 5.64
N VAL A 3 -17.40 -2.87 5.22
CA VAL A 3 -16.38 -2.45 6.18
C VAL A 3 -16.75 -1.05 6.66
N ASN A 4 -17.40 -0.96 7.82
CA ASN A 4 -17.50 0.30 8.53
C ASN A 4 -16.14 0.55 9.19
N LEU A 5 -15.48 1.63 8.78
CA LEU A 5 -14.07 1.90 9.04
C LEU A 5 -13.97 3.39 9.42
N GLU A 6 -14.66 3.73 10.49
CA GLU A 6 -14.62 5.06 11.08
C GLU A 6 -13.39 5.16 11.97
N LEU A 7 -12.69 6.31 11.93
CA LEU A 7 -11.57 6.54 12.82
C LEU A 7 -12.11 6.83 14.23
N THR A 8 -11.82 5.92 15.16
CA THR A 8 -12.07 6.14 16.59
C THR A 8 -11.23 7.31 17.10
N ASP A 9 -11.62 7.88 18.23
CA ASP A 9 -10.83 8.93 18.89
C ASP A 9 -9.42 8.45 19.24
N ALA A 10 -9.28 7.18 19.61
CA ALA A 10 -7.98 6.56 19.89
C ALA A 10 -7.09 6.48 18.63
N HIS A 11 -7.66 6.16 17.46
CA HIS A 11 -6.92 6.22 16.19
C HIS A 11 -6.52 7.65 15.86
N TRP A 12 -7.45 8.61 16.04
CA TRP A 12 -7.21 10.01 15.74
C TRP A 12 -6.10 10.60 16.61
N ALA A 13 -6.07 10.29 17.91
CA ALA A 13 -5.05 10.75 18.85
C ALA A 13 -3.63 10.34 18.43
N LYS A 14 -3.47 9.23 17.69
CA LYS A 14 -2.19 8.79 17.11
C LYS A 14 -1.87 9.46 15.77
N ILE A 15 -2.89 9.75 14.98
CA ILE A 15 -2.74 10.36 13.64
C ILE A 15 -2.43 11.85 13.75
N GLU A 16 -3.16 12.58 14.58
CA GLU A 16 -3.12 14.04 14.67
C GLU A 16 -1.71 14.62 14.89
N PRO A 17 -0.87 14.07 15.80
CA PRO A 17 0.48 14.60 16.02
C PRO A 17 1.42 14.47 14.81
N LEU A 18 1.10 13.56 13.88
CA LEU A 18 1.88 13.30 12.66
C LEU A 18 1.48 14.23 11.50
N LEU A 19 0.40 14.99 11.66
CA LEU A 19 -0.04 15.97 10.68
C LEU A 19 0.82 17.25 10.78
N PRO A 20 1.06 17.96 9.66
CA PRO A 20 1.75 19.23 9.70
C PRO A 20 1.04 20.22 10.61
N GLN A 21 1.79 20.79 11.56
CA GLN A 21 1.27 21.80 12.49
C GLN A 21 0.88 23.06 11.71
N GLU A 22 -0.34 23.54 11.96
CA GLU A 22 -0.83 24.74 11.30
C GLU A 22 -0.24 25.98 11.97
N SER A 23 0.63 26.70 11.25
CA SER A 23 1.05 28.04 11.67
C SER A 23 0.03 29.07 11.15
N PRO A 24 -0.63 29.86 12.03
CA PRO A 24 -1.51 30.92 11.58
C PRO A 24 -0.77 31.89 10.66
N SER A 25 -1.41 32.32 9.57
CA SER A 25 -0.85 33.37 8.71
C SER A 25 -0.69 34.66 9.53
N PRO A 26 0.49 35.30 9.53
CA PRO A 26 0.68 36.61 10.18
C PRO A 26 -0.23 37.70 9.61
N ARG A 27 -0.72 37.53 8.37
CA ARG A 27 -1.61 38.47 7.67
C ARG A 27 -3.09 38.27 8.01
N GLY A 28 -3.41 37.34 8.92
CA GLY A 28 -4.77 36.89 9.15
C GLY A 28 -5.33 36.06 7.97
N GLY A 29 -6.57 35.59 8.11
CA GLY A 29 -7.28 34.81 7.12
C GLY A 29 -8.29 33.84 7.73
N ARG A 30 -9.13 33.23 6.87
CA ARG A 30 -10.06 32.19 7.31
C ARG A 30 -9.25 31.00 7.83
N ARG A 31 -9.55 30.58 9.07
CA ARG A 31 -8.96 29.36 9.66
C ARG A 31 -9.20 28.17 8.73
N ARG A 32 -8.21 27.28 8.63
CA ARG A 32 -8.37 26.06 7.85
C ARG A 32 -9.44 25.18 8.50
N ILE A 33 -10.10 24.36 7.69
CA ILE A 33 -11.06 23.39 8.18
C ILE A 33 -10.31 22.29 8.94
N ASP A 34 -10.96 21.79 9.99
CA ASP A 34 -10.46 20.74 10.86
C ASP A 34 -9.92 19.53 10.07
N ASN A 35 -8.79 18.99 10.54
CA ASN A 35 -8.09 17.92 9.85
C ASN A 35 -8.85 16.59 9.90
N ARG A 36 -9.58 16.32 10.98
CA ARG A 36 -10.36 15.10 11.14
C ARG A 36 -11.54 15.09 10.20
N GLU A 37 -12.29 16.20 10.14
CA GLU A 37 -13.41 16.35 9.20
C GLU A 37 -12.95 16.14 7.75
N VAL A 38 -11.80 16.71 7.39
CA VAL A 38 -11.21 16.54 6.06
C VAL A 38 -10.78 15.09 5.82
N MET A 39 -10.16 14.44 6.81
CA MET A 39 -9.77 13.04 6.70
C MET A 39 -10.99 12.12 6.49
N GLU A 40 -12.08 12.34 7.23
CA GLU A 40 -13.32 11.58 7.05
C GLU A 40 -13.92 11.76 5.65
N GLY A 41 -13.90 12.99 5.11
CA GLY A 41 -14.32 13.24 3.72
C GLY A 41 -13.44 12.51 2.70
N ILE A 42 -12.13 12.43 2.92
CA ILE A 42 -11.19 11.67 2.07
C ILE A 42 -11.48 10.17 2.17
N LEU A 43 -11.69 9.64 3.37
CA LEU A 43 -12.01 8.24 3.62
C LEU A 43 -13.34 7.85 2.99
N TRP A 44 -14.34 8.74 3.05
CA TRP A 44 -15.61 8.52 2.37
C TRP A 44 -15.41 8.34 0.86
N VAL A 45 -14.62 9.19 0.20
CA VAL A 45 -14.31 9.06 -1.23
C VAL A 45 -13.52 7.79 -1.52
N LEU A 46 -12.56 7.44 -0.67
CA LEU A 46 -11.77 6.21 -0.80
C LEU A 46 -12.68 4.97 -0.76
N ARG A 47 -13.59 4.90 0.22
CA ARG A 47 -14.52 3.78 0.42
C ARG A 47 -15.57 3.71 -0.69
N SER A 48 -16.25 4.82 -0.98
CA SER A 48 -17.38 4.86 -1.93
C SER A 48 -16.93 4.77 -3.38
N GLY A 49 -15.73 5.28 -3.70
CA GLY A 49 -15.26 5.46 -5.06
C GLY A 49 -15.93 6.60 -5.82
N ALA A 50 -16.87 7.31 -5.19
CA ALA A 50 -17.68 8.35 -5.81
C ALA A 50 -16.84 9.54 -6.31
N ARG A 51 -17.37 10.30 -7.28
CA ARG A 51 -16.66 11.48 -7.77
C ARG A 51 -16.55 12.49 -6.63
N TRP A 52 -15.48 13.28 -6.62
CA TRP A 52 -15.29 14.32 -5.61
C TRP A 52 -16.51 15.25 -5.47
N LYS A 53 -17.16 15.61 -6.58
CA LYS A 53 -18.37 16.46 -6.58
C LYS A 53 -19.62 15.81 -5.94
N ASP A 54 -19.60 14.50 -5.73
CA ASP A 54 -20.70 13.75 -5.11
C ASP A 54 -20.44 13.54 -3.60
N LEU A 55 -19.38 14.13 -3.04
CA LEU A 55 -19.11 14.11 -1.60
C LEU A 55 -20.29 14.79 -0.85
N PRO A 56 -20.90 14.13 0.16
CA PRO A 56 -22.00 14.69 0.92
C PRO A 56 -21.66 16.02 1.58
N ARG A 57 -22.67 16.87 1.76
CA ARG A 57 -22.52 18.24 2.30
C ARG A 57 -22.17 18.30 3.79
N GLU A 58 -22.32 17.20 4.51
CA GLU A 58 -21.87 17.05 5.90
C GLU A 58 -20.35 17.05 6.03
N HIS A 59 -19.62 16.70 4.97
CA HIS A 59 -18.17 16.79 4.92
C HIS A 59 -17.71 18.15 4.40
N PRO A 60 -16.45 18.53 4.69
CA PRO A 60 -15.83 19.70 4.06
C PRO A 60 -15.89 19.61 2.53
N SER A 61 -15.86 20.77 1.88
CA SER A 61 -16.04 20.82 0.43
C SER A 61 -15.05 19.92 -0.32
N ALA A 62 -15.51 19.31 -1.41
CA ALA A 62 -14.72 18.41 -2.24
C ALA A 62 -13.33 18.98 -2.63
N THR A 63 -13.29 20.28 -2.93
CA THR A 63 -12.05 21.00 -3.24
C THR A 63 -11.09 21.05 -2.05
N THR A 64 -11.62 21.26 -0.84
CA THR A 64 -10.82 21.29 0.40
C THR A 64 -10.21 19.92 0.68
N CYS A 65 -11.03 18.86 0.64
CA CYS A 65 -10.56 17.49 0.85
C CYS A 65 -9.53 17.05 -0.19
N TRP A 66 -9.77 17.36 -1.47
CA TRP A 66 -8.81 17.04 -2.53
C TRP A 66 -7.49 17.80 -2.39
N ARG A 67 -7.53 19.10 -2.03
CA ARG A 67 -6.33 19.90 -1.79
C ARG A 67 -5.53 19.34 -0.61
N ARG A 68 -6.20 18.99 0.49
CA ARG A 68 -5.54 18.42 1.67
C ARG A 68 -4.93 17.05 1.38
N LEU A 69 -5.65 16.16 0.68
CA LEU A 69 -5.11 14.88 0.21
C LEU A 69 -3.80 15.07 -0.55
N ARG A 70 -3.77 16.04 -1.47
CA ARG A 70 -2.59 16.35 -2.27
C ARG A 70 -1.45 16.93 -1.42
N GLU A 71 -1.76 17.90 -0.57
CA GLU A 71 -0.77 18.57 0.29
C GLU A 71 -0.07 17.57 1.21
N TRP A 72 -0.85 16.69 1.85
CA TRP A 72 -0.30 15.64 2.70
C TRP A 72 0.49 14.59 1.93
N GLU A 73 0.09 14.25 0.70
CA GLU A 73 0.91 13.38 -0.15
C GLU A 73 2.21 14.06 -0.59
N ASP A 74 2.15 15.32 -1.02
CA ASP A 74 3.31 16.11 -1.44
C ASP A 74 4.30 16.30 -0.27
N ALA A 75 3.81 16.35 0.97
CA ALA A 75 4.61 16.40 2.19
C ALA A 75 5.01 15.01 2.75
N GLY A 76 4.60 13.90 2.13
CA GLY A 76 4.90 12.53 2.58
C GLY A 76 4.15 12.07 3.84
N VAL A 77 3.14 12.82 4.28
CA VAL A 77 2.39 12.60 5.53
C VAL A 77 1.67 11.26 5.53
N TRP A 78 1.01 10.88 4.43
CA TRP A 78 0.28 9.60 4.37
C TRP A 78 1.18 8.39 4.57
N LEU A 79 2.35 8.39 3.92
CA LEU A 79 3.35 7.34 4.08
C LEU A 79 3.94 7.34 5.50
N ALA A 80 4.17 8.52 6.08
CA ALA A 80 4.65 8.65 7.44
C ALA A 80 3.66 8.09 8.48
N ILE A 81 2.38 8.45 8.37
CA ILE A 81 1.32 7.93 9.27
C ILE A 81 1.23 6.41 9.14
N TRP A 82 1.14 5.88 7.91
CA TRP A 82 1.09 4.42 7.72
C TRP A 82 2.31 3.71 8.35
N ARG A 83 3.52 4.26 8.16
CA ARG A 83 4.74 3.71 8.76
C ARG A 83 4.78 3.81 10.28
N ALA A 84 4.20 4.84 10.88
CA ALA A 84 4.09 4.95 12.33
C ALA A 84 3.24 3.80 12.91
N PHE A 85 2.06 3.54 12.32
CA PHE A 85 1.22 2.40 12.72
C PHE A 85 1.91 1.04 12.48
N LEU A 86 2.67 0.89 11.40
CA LEU A 86 3.49 -0.32 11.20
C LEU A 86 4.58 -0.46 12.27
N SER A 87 5.18 0.63 12.71
CA SER A 87 6.21 0.63 13.76
C SER A 87 5.64 0.13 15.08
N GLU A 88 4.44 0.60 15.46
CA GLU A 88 3.75 0.16 16.66
C GLU A 88 3.39 -1.34 16.60
N LEU A 89 2.90 -1.84 15.46
CA LEU A 89 2.64 -3.28 15.29
C LEU A 89 3.92 -4.12 15.36
N ASP A 90 5.04 -3.62 14.82
CA ASP A 90 6.33 -4.32 14.90
C ASP A 90 6.84 -4.37 16.34
N GLU A 91 6.71 -3.27 17.09
CA GLU A 91 7.11 -3.18 18.50
C GLU A 91 6.26 -4.11 19.39
N ALA A 92 4.96 -4.22 19.10
CA ALA A 92 4.05 -5.15 19.77
C ALA A 92 4.26 -6.62 19.33
N GLY A 93 5.17 -6.90 18.38
CA GLY A 93 5.41 -8.25 17.87
C GLY A 93 4.26 -8.82 17.01
N GLN A 94 3.38 -7.95 16.50
CA GLN A 94 2.19 -8.32 15.74
C GLN A 94 2.44 -8.47 14.23
N LEU A 95 3.60 -8.03 13.73
CA LEU A 95 3.99 -8.24 12.33
C LEU A 95 4.74 -9.57 12.15
N ASP A 96 4.27 -10.41 11.23
CA ASP A 96 4.93 -11.68 10.87
C ASP A 96 5.93 -11.49 9.73
N TRP A 97 7.22 -11.42 10.09
CA TRP A 97 8.36 -11.30 9.18
C TRP A 97 8.94 -12.63 8.71
N HIS A 98 8.49 -13.75 9.27
CA HIS A 98 9.02 -15.07 8.95
C HIS A 98 8.52 -15.54 7.57
N GLU A 99 7.27 -15.21 7.23
CA GLU A 99 6.68 -15.42 5.91
C GLU A 99 6.01 -14.14 5.40
N VAL A 100 6.64 -13.50 4.43
CA VAL A 100 6.07 -12.34 3.73
C VAL A 100 5.65 -12.75 2.32
N PHE A 101 4.53 -12.21 1.86
CA PHE A 101 3.92 -12.53 0.59
C PHE A 101 3.91 -11.28 -0.29
N ALA A 102 4.11 -11.46 -1.59
CA ALA A 102 3.90 -10.36 -2.53
C ALA A 102 3.15 -10.81 -3.77
N ASP A 103 2.38 -9.88 -4.32
CA ASP A 103 1.60 -10.07 -5.54
C ASP A 103 1.21 -8.70 -6.13
N GLY A 104 0.76 -8.71 -7.38
CA GLY A 104 0.32 -7.54 -8.12
C GLY A 104 -1.17 -7.56 -8.42
N THR A 105 -1.79 -6.37 -8.42
CA THR A 105 -3.12 -6.16 -8.97
C THR A 105 -3.12 -5.02 -9.99
N PHE A 106 -4.18 -4.90 -10.78
CA PHE A 106 -4.29 -3.93 -11.86
C PHE A 106 -5.50 -3.01 -11.66
N ALA A 107 -5.24 -1.70 -11.61
CA ALA A 107 -6.27 -0.67 -11.59
C ALA A 107 -6.43 -0.06 -12.99
N SER A 108 -7.61 -0.26 -13.58
CA SER A 108 -7.94 0.31 -14.90
C SER A 108 -8.04 1.83 -14.81
N ALA A 109 -7.42 2.56 -15.74
CA ALA A 109 -7.43 4.02 -15.72
C ALA A 109 -8.41 4.59 -16.75
N LYS A 110 -9.34 5.46 -16.30
CA LYS A 110 -10.40 6.03 -17.16
C LYS A 110 -10.09 7.41 -17.75
N LYS A 111 -9.22 8.21 -17.11
CA LYS A 111 -8.93 9.59 -17.56
C LYS A 111 -7.65 9.77 -18.37
N GLY A 112 -7.13 8.67 -18.93
CA GLY A 112 -5.80 8.64 -19.52
C GLY A 112 -4.73 8.77 -18.44
N VAL A 113 -3.66 7.99 -18.54
CA VAL A 113 -2.48 8.22 -17.72
C VAL A 113 -1.39 8.68 -18.67
N PRO A 114 -0.73 9.84 -18.44
CA PRO A 114 0.28 10.37 -19.36
C PRO A 114 1.43 9.40 -19.65
N THR A 115 1.66 8.41 -18.78
CA THR A 115 2.89 7.60 -18.73
C THR A 115 2.70 6.08 -18.80
N PHE A 116 1.51 5.55 -19.13
CA PHE A 116 1.25 4.11 -18.97
C PHE A 116 0.78 3.47 -20.28
N GLY A 117 1.63 2.63 -20.86
CA GLY A 117 1.32 1.83 -22.05
C GLY A 117 0.14 0.87 -21.86
N LYS A 118 -0.32 0.24 -22.95
CA LYS A 118 -1.38 -0.78 -22.91
C LYS A 118 -0.84 -2.06 -22.25
N THR A 119 -1.51 -2.61 -21.24
CA THR A 119 -1.31 -4.02 -20.80
C THR A 119 -2.19 -4.96 -21.64
N LYS A 120 -2.01 -6.28 -21.50
CA LYS A 120 -3.02 -7.29 -21.94
C LYS A 120 -4.42 -7.03 -21.36
N ARG A 121 -4.52 -6.39 -20.19
CA ARG A 121 -5.78 -6.01 -19.51
C ARG A 121 -6.25 -4.57 -19.83
N GLY A 122 -5.51 -3.80 -20.63
CA GLY A 122 -5.84 -2.40 -20.99
C GLY A 122 -4.91 -1.33 -20.41
N LYS A 123 -5.29 -0.04 -20.54
CA LYS A 123 -4.56 1.12 -19.99
C LYS A 123 -4.80 1.24 -18.47
N GLY A 124 -3.75 1.28 -17.67
CA GLY A 124 -3.90 1.35 -16.21
C GLY A 124 -2.59 1.25 -15.45
N THR A 125 -2.70 1.03 -14.15
CA THR A 125 -1.56 0.99 -13.21
C THR A 125 -1.49 -0.37 -12.54
N LYS A 126 -0.29 -0.97 -12.52
CA LYS A 126 -0.02 -2.14 -11.68
C LYS A 126 0.29 -1.64 -10.27
N LEU A 127 -0.42 -2.18 -9.29
CA LEU A 127 -0.15 -1.99 -7.87
C LEU A 127 0.47 -3.28 -7.36
N MET A 128 1.75 -3.24 -7.05
CA MET A 128 2.46 -4.33 -6.39
C MET A 128 2.37 -4.11 -4.89
N VAL A 129 2.13 -5.20 -4.15
CA VAL A 129 1.95 -5.17 -2.70
C VAL A 129 2.82 -6.24 -2.07
N VAL A 130 3.50 -5.88 -0.99
CA VAL A 130 4.17 -6.79 -0.06
C VAL A 130 3.38 -6.76 1.24
N ALA A 131 2.98 -7.91 1.75
CA ALA A 131 2.23 -8.05 2.99
C ALA A 131 2.85 -9.09 3.90
N ASP A 132 2.73 -8.87 5.20
CA ASP A 132 3.23 -9.78 6.22
C ASP A 132 2.43 -11.10 6.26
N GLY A 133 2.80 -11.99 7.19
CA GLY A 133 2.09 -13.25 7.38
C GLY A 133 0.65 -13.12 7.88
N GLN A 134 0.20 -11.97 8.38
CA GLN A 134 -1.19 -11.71 8.75
C GLN A 134 -1.99 -11.02 7.63
N GLY A 135 -1.29 -10.49 6.62
CA GLY A 135 -1.87 -9.75 5.51
C GLY A 135 -1.84 -8.23 5.71
N VAL A 136 -1.09 -7.73 6.69
CA VAL A 136 -0.79 -6.30 6.88
C VAL A 136 0.14 -5.85 5.76
N PRO A 137 -0.24 -4.84 4.94
CA PRO A 137 0.65 -4.30 3.93
C PRO A 137 1.92 -3.72 4.57
N LEU A 138 3.08 -4.10 4.06
CA LEU A 138 4.40 -3.62 4.50
C LEU A 138 5.07 -2.69 3.48
N GLY A 139 4.72 -2.82 2.20
CA GLY A 139 5.30 -2.05 1.12
C GLY A 139 4.43 -2.11 -0.13
N ILE A 140 4.40 -1.01 -0.89
CA ILE A 140 3.61 -0.88 -2.11
C ILE A 140 4.43 -0.20 -3.19
N GLN A 141 4.20 -0.58 -4.44
CA GLN A 141 4.81 0.09 -5.60
C GLN A 141 3.80 0.20 -6.73
N LEU A 142 3.70 1.40 -7.29
CA LEU A 142 2.98 1.62 -8.54
C LEU A 142 3.97 1.45 -9.70
N ALA A 143 3.62 0.60 -10.64
CA ALA A 143 4.42 0.36 -11.84
C ALA A 143 3.63 0.66 -13.12
N SER A 144 4.38 1.04 -14.16
CA SER A 144 3.81 1.13 -15.50
C SER A 144 3.42 -0.25 -16.01
N ALA A 145 2.54 -0.27 -17.00
CA ALA A 145 2.02 -1.49 -17.61
C ALA A 145 3.12 -2.45 -18.13
N SER A 146 4.27 -1.93 -18.55
CA SER A 146 5.23 -2.60 -19.42
C SER A 146 6.16 -3.62 -18.75
N PRO A 147 6.72 -3.42 -17.54
CA PRO A 147 7.67 -4.37 -16.97
C PRO A 147 7.03 -5.71 -16.62
N HIS A 148 7.80 -6.80 -16.79
CA HIS A 148 7.44 -8.11 -16.27
C HIS A 148 7.41 -8.06 -14.74
N GLU A 149 6.40 -8.67 -14.10
CA GLU A 149 6.22 -8.61 -12.65
C GLU A 149 7.44 -9.08 -11.87
N CYS A 150 8.20 -10.06 -12.38
CA CYS A 150 9.46 -10.50 -11.75
C CYS A 150 10.53 -9.40 -11.60
N THR A 151 10.48 -8.37 -12.44
CA THR A 151 11.36 -7.19 -12.34
C THR A 151 10.89 -6.19 -11.30
N LEU A 152 9.61 -6.24 -10.92
CA LEU A 152 9.01 -5.36 -9.94
C LEU A 152 9.17 -5.88 -8.51
N ILE A 153 9.25 -7.21 -8.31
CA ILE A 153 9.35 -7.83 -6.98
C ILE A 153 10.40 -7.16 -6.09
N GLU A 154 11.61 -7.01 -6.61
CA GLU A 154 12.74 -6.48 -5.84
C GLU A 154 12.55 -5.00 -5.50
N SER A 155 12.10 -4.20 -6.47
CA SER A 155 11.82 -2.77 -6.26
C SER A 155 10.61 -2.54 -5.36
N THR A 156 9.64 -3.47 -5.31
CA THR A 156 8.51 -3.41 -4.38
C THR A 156 8.98 -3.76 -2.98
N LEU A 157 9.85 -4.77 -2.85
CA LEU A 157 10.46 -5.16 -1.57
C LEU A 157 11.39 -4.06 -1.01
N GLU A 158 11.97 -3.21 -1.84
CA GLU A 158 12.71 -2.01 -1.41
C GLU A 158 11.82 -0.94 -0.77
N GLN A 159 10.51 -0.94 -1.07
CA GLN A 159 9.55 -0.03 -0.45
C GLN A 159 9.20 -0.43 0.99
N VAL A 160 9.49 -1.68 1.38
CA VAL A 160 9.35 -2.12 2.77
C VAL A 160 10.35 -1.37 3.64
N ALA A 161 9.82 -0.54 4.53
CA ALA A 161 10.60 0.21 5.50
C ALA A 161 9.72 0.48 6.72
N VAL A 162 9.79 -0.42 7.70
CA VAL A 162 9.08 -0.29 8.98
C VAL A 162 10.04 0.36 9.99
N PRO A 163 9.75 1.60 10.45
CA PRO A 163 10.56 2.24 11.49
C PRO A 163 10.62 1.40 12.76
N ARG A 164 11.70 1.52 13.52
CA ARG A 164 11.80 0.94 14.86
C ARG A 164 11.46 2.03 15.88
N ALA A 165 10.84 1.65 17.00
CA ALA A 165 10.56 2.57 18.09
C ALA A 165 11.84 3.19 18.69
N GLY A 166 12.92 2.41 18.74
CA GLY A 166 14.24 2.86 19.20
C GLY A 166 15.19 3.28 18.08
N ARG A 167 16.47 3.45 18.44
CA ARG A 167 17.54 3.74 17.47
C ARG A 167 17.73 2.56 16.51
N GLY A 168 17.92 2.86 15.23
CA GLY A 168 18.31 1.87 14.24
C GLY A 168 17.78 2.15 12.85
N ARG A 169 18.24 1.37 11.87
CA ARG A 169 17.69 1.42 10.52
C ARG A 169 16.30 0.75 10.50
N PRO A 170 15.36 1.24 9.67
CA PRO A 170 14.08 0.57 9.48
C PRO A 170 14.25 -0.91 9.12
N ARG A 171 13.33 -1.76 9.59
CA ARG A 171 13.28 -3.17 9.20
C ARG A 171 12.78 -3.25 7.76
N LYS A 172 13.52 -3.97 6.91
CA LYS A 172 13.26 -4.06 5.46
C LYS A 172 13.15 -5.48 4.95
N ASN A 173 13.93 -6.41 5.51
CA ASN A 173 14.09 -7.75 4.95
C ASN A 173 13.30 -8.78 5.78
N PRO A 174 12.37 -9.51 5.16
CA PRO A 174 11.79 -10.71 5.76
C PRO A 174 12.74 -11.91 5.65
N GLU A 175 12.48 -12.97 6.40
CA GLU A 175 13.23 -14.23 6.25
C GLU A 175 12.90 -14.93 4.92
N ARG A 176 11.61 -14.96 4.57
CA ARG A 176 11.09 -15.63 3.37
C ARG A 176 10.14 -14.73 2.61
N LEU A 177 10.34 -14.69 1.30
CA LEU A 177 9.42 -14.10 0.36
C LEU A 177 8.70 -15.20 -0.42
N ILE A 178 7.38 -15.27 -0.30
CA ILE A 178 6.53 -16.17 -1.07
C ILE A 178 5.97 -15.39 -2.26
N TYR A 179 6.18 -15.92 -3.46
CA TYR A 179 5.71 -15.33 -4.71
C TYR A 179 5.23 -16.41 -5.70
N ASP A 180 4.58 -16.01 -6.79
CA ASP A 180 4.14 -16.93 -7.83
C ASP A 180 5.30 -17.40 -8.70
N ARG A 181 4.95 -18.33 -9.59
CA ARG A 181 5.84 -18.92 -10.58
C ARG A 181 6.52 -17.88 -11.48
N ALA A 182 5.97 -16.68 -11.66
CA ALA A 182 6.63 -15.65 -12.47
C ALA A 182 7.97 -15.23 -11.86
N ALA A 183 8.14 -15.34 -10.53
CA ALA A 183 9.40 -15.08 -9.81
C ALA A 183 10.49 -16.14 -10.00
N ASP A 184 10.23 -17.26 -10.68
CA ASP A 184 11.24 -18.30 -10.87
C ASP A 184 12.38 -17.84 -11.81
N SER A 185 13.36 -17.19 -11.21
CA SER A 185 14.57 -16.64 -11.83
C SER A 185 15.75 -16.85 -10.89
N ASP A 186 16.82 -17.49 -11.39
CA ASP A 186 18.01 -17.77 -10.57
C ASP A 186 18.78 -16.49 -10.23
N ALA A 187 18.77 -15.50 -11.13
CA ALA A 187 19.34 -14.19 -10.86
C ALA A 187 18.60 -13.46 -9.73
N LEU A 188 17.27 -13.47 -9.72
CA LEU A 188 16.47 -12.91 -8.62
C LEU A 188 16.74 -13.64 -7.31
N ARG A 189 16.76 -14.98 -7.34
CA ARG A 189 17.06 -15.81 -6.16
C ARG A 189 18.43 -15.49 -5.57
N ALA A 190 19.45 -15.32 -6.40
CA ALA A 190 20.80 -14.95 -5.96
C ALA A 190 20.83 -13.55 -5.30
N ARG A 191 20.14 -12.56 -5.87
CA ARG A 191 20.04 -11.21 -5.31
C ARG A 191 19.31 -11.19 -3.96
N LEU A 192 18.18 -11.89 -3.86
CA LEU A 192 17.44 -12.01 -2.60
C LEU A 192 18.24 -12.75 -1.54
N LYS A 193 18.97 -13.82 -1.92
CA LYS A 193 19.86 -14.53 -1.00
C LYS A 193 20.96 -13.62 -0.43
N ARG A 194 21.52 -12.71 -1.23
CA ARG A 194 22.48 -11.69 -0.74
C ARG A 194 21.87 -10.72 0.28
N ARG A 195 20.55 -10.51 0.25
CA ARG A 195 19.81 -9.73 1.25
C ARG A 195 19.41 -10.54 2.48
N GLY A 196 19.75 -11.84 2.53
CA GLY A 196 19.32 -12.76 3.57
C GLY A 196 17.88 -13.26 3.40
N ILE A 197 17.29 -13.12 2.21
CA ILE A 197 15.88 -13.42 1.94
C ILE A 197 15.78 -14.71 1.11
N GLU A 198 15.05 -15.70 1.62
CA GLU A 198 14.74 -16.92 0.89
C GLU A 198 13.51 -16.73 0.00
N LEU A 199 13.69 -16.82 -1.33
CA LEU A 199 12.56 -16.82 -2.28
C LEU A 199 11.91 -18.20 -2.37
N ILE A 200 10.61 -18.27 -2.12
CA ILE A 200 9.79 -19.48 -2.28
C ILE A 200 8.75 -19.24 -3.37
N CYS A 201 8.94 -19.89 -4.52
CA CYS A 201 8.02 -19.85 -5.64
C CYS A 201 8.02 -21.20 -6.37
N PRO A 202 6.91 -21.59 -7.03
CA PRO A 202 6.89 -22.75 -7.91
C PRO A 202 7.91 -22.60 -9.04
N ASN A 203 8.58 -23.69 -9.45
CA ASN A 203 9.38 -23.65 -10.66
C ASN A 203 8.49 -23.55 -11.91
N ARG A 204 8.98 -22.88 -12.95
CA ARG A 204 8.38 -22.89 -14.29
C ARG A 204 8.44 -24.31 -14.87
N SER A 205 7.48 -24.63 -15.73
CA SER A 205 7.38 -25.96 -16.36
C SER A 205 8.66 -26.33 -17.12
N ASN A 206 9.26 -25.35 -17.80
CA ASN A 206 10.49 -25.49 -18.58
C ASN A 206 11.79 -25.40 -17.76
N LYS A 207 11.72 -25.33 -16.42
CA LYS A 207 12.92 -25.25 -15.59
C LYS A 207 13.66 -26.58 -15.57
N ARG A 208 14.87 -26.57 -16.16
CA ARG A 208 15.79 -27.71 -16.27
C ARG A 208 16.31 -28.19 -14.92
N VAL A 209 16.86 -27.27 -14.12
CA VAL A 209 17.39 -27.58 -12.78
C VAL A 209 16.40 -27.10 -11.72
N LYS A 210 15.79 -28.03 -10.98
CA LYS A 210 14.87 -27.69 -9.90
C LYS A 210 15.64 -27.10 -8.72
N THR A 211 15.10 -26.04 -8.13
CA THR A 211 15.74 -25.31 -7.02
C THR A 211 15.33 -25.82 -5.64
N GLN A 212 14.35 -26.73 -5.57
CA GLN A 212 13.77 -27.23 -4.33
C GLN A 212 13.05 -28.56 -4.57
N ASP A 213 12.95 -29.36 -3.52
CA ASP A 213 12.39 -30.73 -3.51
C ASP A 213 10.86 -30.79 -3.27
N GLY A 214 10.20 -29.63 -3.17
CA GLY A 214 8.76 -29.52 -2.90
C GLY A 214 8.40 -29.28 -1.43
N ARG A 215 9.29 -29.57 -0.47
CA ARG A 215 8.98 -29.42 0.97
C ARG A 215 8.71 -27.97 1.33
N LYS A 216 9.57 -27.07 0.86
CA LYS A 216 9.44 -25.61 1.06
C LYS A 216 8.23 -25.04 0.34
N LEU A 217 7.83 -25.64 -0.79
CA LEU A 217 6.68 -25.20 -1.57
C LEU A 217 5.33 -25.38 -0.84
N ARG A 218 5.26 -26.16 0.24
CA ARG A 218 4.06 -26.22 1.09
C ARG A 218 3.65 -24.83 1.61
N ARG A 219 4.61 -23.91 1.81
CA ARG A 219 4.36 -22.53 2.23
C ARG A 219 3.64 -21.71 1.14
N TYR A 220 3.82 -22.05 -0.13
CA TYR A 220 3.10 -21.42 -1.25
C TYR A 220 1.57 -21.57 -1.13
N LYS A 221 1.08 -22.63 -0.48
CA LYS A 221 -0.37 -22.82 -0.24
C LYS A 221 -0.98 -21.69 0.62
N ARG A 222 -0.15 -20.90 1.31
CA ARG A 222 -0.58 -19.74 2.13
C ARG A 222 -0.69 -18.44 1.31
N ARG A 223 -0.47 -18.48 -0.02
CA ARG A 223 -0.61 -17.30 -0.90
C ARG A 223 -1.98 -16.61 -0.81
N TRP A 224 -3.02 -17.34 -0.42
CA TRP A 224 -4.33 -16.75 -0.15
C TRP A 224 -4.27 -15.54 0.82
N LYS A 225 -3.23 -15.44 1.67
CA LYS A 225 -2.99 -14.27 2.53
C LYS A 225 -2.80 -12.97 1.74
N ILE A 226 -1.93 -12.96 0.71
CA ILE A 226 -1.73 -11.76 -0.13
C ILE A 226 -2.92 -11.51 -1.05
N GLU A 227 -3.57 -12.57 -1.53
CA GLU A 227 -4.80 -12.45 -2.33
C GLU A 227 -5.92 -11.79 -1.51
N ARG A 228 -6.03 -12.15 -0.23
CA ARG A 228 -6.94 -11.51 0.73
C ARG A 228 -6.57 -10.05 0.99
N THR A 229 -5.29 -9.72 1.18
CA THR A 229 -4.85 -8.33 1.32
C THR A 229 -5.19 -7.49 0.09
N ILE A 230 -5.00 -8.03 -1.11
CA ILE A 230 -5.40 -7.39 -2.36
C ILE A 230 -6.93 -7.21 -2.40
N ALA A 231 -7.71 -8.21 -1.99
CA ALA A 231 -9.15 -8.09 -1.91
C ALA A 231 -9.58 -6.99 -0.91
N TRP A 232 -8.90 -6.85 0.24
CA TRP A 232 -9.14 -5.75 1.17
C TRP A 232 -8.83 -4.39 0.57
N LEU A 233 -7.74 -4.26 -0.19
CA LEU A 233 -7.41 -3.04 -0.92
C LEU A 233 -8.47 -2.72 -1.98
N GLN A 234 -8.93 -3.73 -2.73
CA GLN A 234 -9.96 -3.57 -3.75
C GLN A 234 -11.36 -3.29 -3.17
N ASN A 235 -11.60 -3.59 -1.89
CA ASN A 235 -12.83 -3.20 -1.22
C ASN A 235 -12.94 -1.66 -1.06
N PHE A 236 -11.83 -0.93 -1.10
CA PHE A 236 -11.86 0.52 -1.30
C PHE A 236 -12.12 0.80 -2.77
N ARG A 237 -13.39 1.10 -3.10
CA ARG A 237 -13.85 1.21 -4.50
C ARG A 237 -13.05 2.20 -5.32
N ARG A 238 -12.45 3.22 -4.68
CA ARG A 238 -11.59 4.18 -5.36
C ARG A 238 -10.30 3.59 -5.94
N LEU A 239 -9.86 2.43 -5.46
CA LEU A 239 -8.66 1.74 -5.94
C LEU A 239 -8.92 0.77 -7.09
N VAL A 240 -10.17 0.32 -7.29
CA VAL A 240 -10.54 -0.64 -8.36
C VAL A 240 -10.42 0.00 -9.75
N VAL A 241 -10.94 1.23 -9.87
CA VAL A 241 -10.87 2.03 -11.09
C VAL A 241 -10.19 3.35 -10.75
N ARG A 242 -9.06 3.61 -11.41
CA ARG A 242 -8.30 4.84 -11.25
C ARG A 242 -8.96 5.97 -12.06
N TYR A 243 -9.45 6.99 -11.37
CA TYR A 243 -9.98 8.23 -11.95
C TYR A 243 -8.98 9.39 -11.90
N GLU A 244 -7.90 9.22 -11.14
CA GLU A 244 -6.85 10.18 -10.86
C GLU A 244 -5.94 10.32 -12.07
N ARG A 245 -5.88 11.54 -12.63
CA ARG A 245 -4.97 11.86 -13.75
C ARG A 245 -3.50 11.73 -13.32
N GLN A 246 -3.16 12.20 -12.13
CA GLN A 246 -1.80 12.20 -11.60
C GLN A 246 -1.54 10.93 -10.78
N THR A 247 -0.38 10.28 -10.98
CA THR A 247 -0.04 9.02 -10.29
C THR A 247 0.12 9.21 -8.79
N LYS A 248 0.66 10.35 -8.34
CA LYS A 248 0.76 10.68 -6.92
C LYS A 248 -0.59 10.74 -6.20
N MET A 249 -1.64 11.22 -6.87
CA MET A 249 -2.97 11.27 -6.25
C MET A 249 -3.56 9.87 -6.10
N PHE A 250 -3.25 8.95 -7.01
CA PHE A 250 -3.62 7.55 -6.85
C PHE A 250 -2.80 6.88 -5.74
N LEU A 251 -1.49 7.19 -5.67
CA LEU A 251 -0.60 6.72 -4.61
C LEU A 251 -1.09 7.16 -3.22
N ALA A 252 -1.51 8.41 -3.07
CA ALA A 252 -2.11 8.92 -1.82
C ALA A 252 -3.26 8.04 -1.35
N PHE A 253 -4.21 7.71 -2.24
CA PHE A 253 -5.31 6.81 -1.88
C PHE A 253 -4.84 5.39 -1.52
N VAL A 254 -3.80 4.89 -2.17
CA VAL A 254 -3.19 3.59 -1.81
C VAL A 254 -2.57 3.65 -0.42
N HIS A 255 -1.82 4.71 -0.09
CA HIS A 255 -1.27 4.92 1.25
C HIS A 255 -2.38 4.98 2.31
N VAL A 256 -3.45 5.73 2.05
CA VAL A 256 -4.61 5.82 2.96
C VAL A 256 -5.26 4.45 3.13
N ALA A 257 -5.44 3.66 2.06
CA ALA A 257 -6.00 2.32 2.17
C ALA A 257 -5.11 1.37 2.98
N CYS A 258 -3.78 1.42 2.76
CA CYS A 258 -2.82 0.65 3.54
C CYS A 258 -2.85 1.05 5.02
N LEU A 259 -2.90 2.35 5.32
CA LEU A 259 -3.12 2.88 6.67
C LEU A 259 -4.38 2.26 7.27
N MET A 260 -5.52 2.35 6.58
CA MET A 260 -6.78 1.83 7.11
C MET A 260 -6.79 0.31 7.32
N ILE A 261 -6.06 -0.48 6.54
CA ILE A 261 -5.90 -1.93 6.78
C ILE A 261 -5.04 -2.17 8.05
N THR A 262 -4.02 -1.34 8.24
CA THR A 262 -3.10 -1.42 9.40
C THR A 262 -3.79 -0.99 10.69
N VAL A 263 -4.57 0.10 10.65
CA VAL A 263 -5.34 0.64 11.78
C VAL A 263 -6.32 -0.40 12.34
N ARG A 264 -6.91 -1.26 11.50
CA ARG A 264 -7.83 -2.33 11.97
C ARG A 264 -7.19 -3.40 12.86
N GLN A 265 -5.86 -3.39 13.00
CA GLN A 265 -5.17 -4.33 13.89
C GLN A 265 -5.10 -3.83 15.34
N PHE A 266 -5.54 -2.57 15.57
CA PHE A 266 -5.71 -1.94 16.87
C PHE A 266 -7.18 -1.99 17.29
#